data_AF-A0A8J7Y1G1-F1
#
_entry.id   AF-A0A8J7Y1G1-F1
#
_cell.length_a   1.000
_cell.length_b   1.000
_cell.length_c   1.000
_cell.angle_alpha   90.00
_cell.angle_beta   90.00
_cell.angle_gamma   90.00
#
_symmetry.space_group_name_H-M   'P 1'
#
loop_
_entity.id
_entity.type
_entity.pdbx_description
1 polymer ?
#
loop_
_entity_poly.entity_id
_entity_poly.type
_entity_poly.pdbx_seq_one_letter_code
_entity_poly.pdbx_strand_id
1 'polypeptide(L)'
;MKFLLAVYFFRIYSQKKTGVPLILGTGFSFFGLSQIPILSSRYFDDPTTNMYFGLLGAFLAALSLALLYYGTSLLYFKADSFMRKRFSTLLFVIMLAVILCFPFTLPTEAVLKNVFMVVATGFIFPILTLVAVIFFYIWVRLEPENPRKTSVFLVAAAWLTYSAANGIGSFYFGTAFDWIFYTLCIVAFLVLLYGMTLGKATGH
;
A
#
# COMPACT_ATOMS: atom_id res chain seq x y z
N MET A 1 -3.49 11.47 -6.97
CA MET A 1 -2.32 11.37 -6.07
C MET A 1 -1.37 10.23 -6.42
N LYS A 2 -1.81 8.96 -6.45
CA LYS A 2 -0.93 7.78 -6.72
C LYS A 2 -0.07 7.93 -7.99
N PHE A 3 -0.66 8.34 -9.11
CA PHE A 3 0.10 8.61 -10.34
C PHE A 3 1.09 9.77 -10.24
N LEU A 4 0.78 10.83 -9.47
CA LEU A 4 1.73 11.93 -9.22
C LEU A 4 2.95 11.42 -8.44
N LEU A 5 2.74 10.57 -7.44
CA LEU A 5 3.81 9.91 -6.69
C LEU A 5 4.63 8.98 -7.59
N ALA A 6 3.98 8.22 -8.47
CA ALA A 6 4.66 7.38 -9.46
C ALA A 6 5.59 8.22 -10.35
N VAL A 7 5.08 9.31 -10.94
CA VAL A 7 5.86 10.25 -11.77
C VAL A 7 7.01 10.86 -10.98
N TYR A 8 6.78 11.29 -9.74
CA TYR A 8 7.83 11.81 -8.86
C TYR A 8 8.99 10.81 -8.67
N PHE A 9 8.67 9.55 -8.36
CA PHE A 9 9.69 8.52 -8.15
C PHE A 9 10.38 8.10 -9.46
N PHE A 10 9.66 8.01 -10.58
CA PHE A 10 10.27 7.76 -11.88
C PHE A 10 11.17 8.92 -12.34
N ARG A 11 10.82 10.16 -12.04
CA ARG A 11 11.71 11.31 -12.28
C ARG A 11 13.00 11.19 -11.48
N ILE A 12 12.91 10.85 -10.18
CA ILE A 12 14.10 10.61 -9.36
C ILE A 12 14.92 9.44 -9.91
N TYR A 13 14.26 8.36 -10.33
CA TYR A 13 14.95 7.24 -10.97
C TYR A 13 15.66 7.67 -12.25
N SER A 14 15.03 8.47 -13.11
CA SER A 14 15.66 8.97 -14.33
C SER A 14 16.92 9.79 -14.05
N GLN A 15 16.94 10.53 -12.93
CA GLN A 15 18.08 11.37 -12.53
C GLN A 15 19.18 10.60 -11.80
N LYS A 16 18.82 9.68 -10.89
CA LYS A 16 19.77 9.02 -9.97
C LYS A 16 20.05 7.56 -10.31
N LYS A 17 19.24 6.93 -11.17
CA LYS A 17 19.33 5.53 -11.61
C LYS A 17 19.40 4.49 -10.46
N THR A 18 18.85 4.82 -9.29
CA THR A 18 18.82 3.90 -8.13
C THR A 18 17.58 3.00 -8.14
N GLY A 19 17.71 1.76 -7.65
CA GLY A 19 16.61 0.78 -7.69
C GLY A 19 15.39 1.14 -6.82
N VAL A 20 15.59 1.80 -5.67
CA VAL A 20 14.49 2.11 -4.73
C VAL A 20 13.42 3.02 -5.35
N PRO A 21 13.75 4.16 -5.98
CA PRO A 21 12.77 4.97 -6.71
C PRO A 21 12.03 4.21 -7.81
N LEU A 22 12.69 3.31 -8.54
CA LEU A 22 12.02 2.49 -9.57
C LEU A 22 10.94 1.59 -8.96
N ILE A 23 11.28 0.90 -7.87
CA ILE A 23 10.36 0.00 -7.15
C ILE A 23 9.16 0.78 -6.60
N LEU A 24 9.42 1.93 -5.96
CA LEU A 24 8.36 2.78 -5.41
C LEU A 24 7.47 3.36 -6.51
N GLY A 25 8.06 3.87 -7.60
CA GLY A 25 7.32 4.39 -8.74
C GLY A 25 6.41 3.33 -9.37
N THR A 26 6.94 2.12 -9.55
CA THR A 26 6.17 0.98 -10.06
C THR A 26 5.04 0.58 -9.12
N GLY A 27 5.31 0.53 -7.81
CA GLY A 27 4.30 0.28 -6.79
C GLY A 27 3.16 1.28 -6.86
N PHE A 28 3.46 2.59 -6.90
CA PHE A 28 2.45 3.65 -7.01
C PHE A 28 1.67 3.61 -8.33
N SER A 29 2.30 3.24 -9.44
CA SER A 29 1.62 3.05 -10.73
C SER A 29 0.59 1.93 -10.66
N PHE A 30 1.00 0.74 -10.21
CA PHE A 30 0.07 -0.38 -10.02
C PHE A 30 -1.02 0.00 -9.03
N PHE A 31 -0.70 0.81 -8.02
CA PHE A 31 -1.72 1.23 -7.08
C PHE A 31 -2.76 2.17 -7.69
N GLY A 32 -2.33 3.05 -8.60
CA GLY A 32 -3.24 3.91 -9.34
C GLY A 32 -4.15 3.10 -10.24
N LEU A 33 -3.57 2.17 -11.00
CA LEU A 33 -4.30 1.28 -11.92
C LEU A 33 -5.28 0.36 -11.19
N SER A 34 -4.94 -0.09 -9.98
CA SER A 34 -5.80 -0.96 -9.18
C SER A 34 -7.15 -0.34 -8.81
N GLN A 35 -7.27 0.99 -8.89
CA GLN A 35 -8.52 1.71 -8.60
C GLN A 35 -9.45 1.81 -9.79
N ILE A 36 -8.96 1.58 -11.01
CA ILE A 36 -9.78 1.73 -12.22
C ILE A 36 -11.03 0.83 -12.15
N PRO A 37 -10.92 -0.48 -11.81
CA PRO A 37 -12.10 -1.33 -11.70
C PRO A 37 -13.13 -0.84 -10.66
N ILE A 38 -12.66 -0.27 -9.54
CA ILE A 38 -13.52 0.30 -8.49
C ILE A 38 -14.27 1.52 -9.04
N LEU A 39 -13.55 2.42 -9.71
CA LEU A 39 -14.14 3.66 -10.21
C LEU A 39 -15.14 3.37 -11.34
N SER A 40 -14.78 2.48 -12.27
CA SER A 40 -15.66 2.01 -13.35
C SER A 40 -16.93 1.37 -12.80
N SER A 41 -16.82 0.46 -11.83
CA SER A 41 -17.99 -0.20 -11.26
C SER A 41 -18.86 0.75 -10.44
N ARG A 42 -18.27 1.72 -9.73
CA ARG A 42 -18.97 2.56 -8.75
C ARG A 42 -19.66 3.78 -9.37
N TYR A 43 -19.06 4.38 -10.39
CA TYR A 43 -19.52 5.67 -10.91
C TYR A 43 -20.13 5.57 -12.31
N PHE A 44 -19.91 4.47 -13.02
CA PHE A 44 -20.33 4.34 -14.42
C PHE A 44 -21.25 3.14 -14.66
N ASP A 45 -21.58 2.36 -13.61
CA ASP A 45 -22.36 1.10 -13.69
C ASP A 45 -21.98 0.26 -14.92
N ASP A 46 -20.67 0.23 -15.20
CA ASP A 46 -20.17 -0.22 -16.49
C ASP A 46 -20.41 -1.73 -16.65
N PRO A 47 -21.22 -2.15 -17.65
CA PRO A 47 -21.58 -3.56 -17.86
C PRO A 47 -20.38 -4.42 -18.26
N THR A 48 -19.25 -3.82 -18.63
CA THR A 48 -17.99 -4.51 -18.91
C THR A 48 -17.17 -4.81 -17.66
N THR A 49 -17.52 -4.20 -16.51
CA THR A 49 -16.91 -4.53 -15.23
C THR A 49 -17.36 -5.92 -14.80
N ASN A 50 -16.58 -6.92 -15.21
CA ASN A 50 -16.80 -8.30 -14.85
C ASN A 50 -15.91 -8.73 -13.68
N MET A 51 -16.15 -9.93 -13.17
CA MET A 51 -15.37 -10.54 -12.08
C MET A 51 -13.86 -10.48 -12.33
N TYR A 52 -13.42 -10.80 -13.55
CA TYR A 52 -12.00 -10.83 -13.91
C TYR A 52 -11.35 -9.44 -13.85
N PHE A 53 -12.08 -8.39 -14.23
CA PHE A 53 -11.59 -7.03 -14.13
C PHE A 53 -11.43 -6.58 -12.68
N GLY A 54 -12.37 -6.95 -11.80
CA GLY A 54 -12.25 -6.75 -10.35
C GLY A 54 -11.06 -7.49 -9.73
N LEU A 55 -10.85 -8.76 -10.11
CA LEU A 55 -9.71 -9.57 -9.67
C LEU A 55 -8.38 -9.00 -10.14
N LEU A 56 -8.31 -8.50 -11.38
CA LEU A 56 -7.12 -7.81 -11.89
C LEU A 56 -6.82 -6.56 -11.04
N GLY A 57 -7.84 -5.79 -10.68
CA GLY A 57 -7.70 -4.66 -9.75
C GLY A 57 -7.13 -5.10 -8.41
N ALA A 58 -7.68 -6.14 -7.79
CA ALA A 58 -7.19 -6.67 -6.52
C ALA A 58 -5.74 -7.18 -6.63
N PHE A 59 -5.40 -7.87 -7.72
CA PHE A 59 -4.04 -8.33 -8.00
C PHE A 59 -3.05 -7.17 -8.09
N LEU A 60 -3.40 -6.10 -8.83
CA LEU A 60 -2.56 -4.91 -8.95
C LEU A 60 -2.40 -4.19 -7.61
N ALA A 61 -3.45 -4.15 -6.78
CA ALA A 61 -3.37 -3.59 -5.43
C ALA A 61 -2.40 -4.40 -4.56
N ALA A 62 -2.48 -5.72 -4.60
CA ALA A 62 -1.60 -6.60 -3.85
C ALA A 62 -0.12 -6.46 -4.27
N LEU A 63 0.12 -6.46 -5.57
CA LEU A 63 1.45 -6.26 -6.13
C LEU A 63 2.01 -4.88 -5.76
N SER A 64 1.18 -3.84 -5.83
CA SER A 64 1.52 -2.50 -5.37
C SER A 64 1.98 -2.48 -3.91
N LEU A 65 1.18 -3.04 -2.99
CA LEU A 65 1.50 -3.04 -1.57
C LEU A 65 2.79 -3.79 -1.27
N ALA A 66 3.00 -4.93 -1.94
CA ALA A 66 4.25 -5.69 -1.82
C ALA A 66 5.47 -4.89 -2.30
N LEU A 67 5.36 -4.18 -3.42
CA LEU A 67 6.42 -3.31 -3.94
C LEU A 67 6.67 -2.08 -3.06
N LEU A 68 5.61 -1.45 -2.57
CA LEU A 68 5.73 -0.29 -1.67
C LEU A 68 6.40 -0.69 -0.36
N TYR A 69 5.96 -1.80 0.26
CA TYR A 69 6.62 -2.36 1.43
C TYR A 69 8.09 -2.71 1.11
N TYR A 70 8.36 -3.38 -0.01
CA TYR A 70 9.73 -3.74 -0.39
C TYR A 70 10.61 -2.50 -0.56
N GLY A 71 10.13 -1.47 -1.27
CA GLY A 71 10.82 -0.21 -1.44
C GLY A 71 11.10 0.50 -0.11
N THR A 72 10.14 0.52 0.81
CA THR A 72 10.37 1.01 2.18
C THR A 72 11.38 0.13 2.91
N SER A 73 11.33 -1.19 2.75
CA SER A 73 12.22 -2.10 3.46
C SER A 73 13.68 -1.95 3.04
N LEU A 74 13.93 -1.61 1.77
CA LEU A 74 15.26 -1.33 1.25
C LEU A 74 15.92 -0.12 1.93
N LEU A 75 15.11 0.84 2.41
CA LEU A 75 15.60 2.05 3.06
C LEU A 75 15.99 1.81 4.53
N TYR A 76 15.32 0.89 5.21
CA TYR A 76 15.40 0.78 6.67
C TYR A 76 15.97 -0.53 7.19
N PHE A 77 15.98 -1.60 6.39
CA PHE A 77 16.45 -2.90 6.83
C PHE A 77 17.77 -3.33 6.17
N LYS A 78 18.59 -4.06 6.95
CA LYS A 78 19.83 -4.69 6.47
C LYS A 78 19.55 -5.64 5.31
N ALA A 79 20.49 -5.71 4.37
CA ALA A 79 20.38 -6.51 3.14
C ALA A 79 19.97 -7.96 3.40
N ASP A 80 20.52 -8.59 4.44
CA ASP A 80 20.28 -10.00 4.76
C ASP A 80 19.09 -10.26 5.70
N SER A 81 18.35 -9.23 6.10
CA SER A 81 17.21 -9.41 6.98
C SER A 81 16.03 -10.09 6.29
N PHE A 82 15.30 -10.92 7.04
CA PHE A 82 14.06 -11.55 6.59
C PHE A 82 13.03 -10.52 6.11
N MET A 83 12.91 -9.41 6.83
CA MET A 83 12.00 -8.30 6.50
C MET A 83 12.27 -7.74 5.11
N ARG A 84 13.54 -7.61 4.72
CA ARG A 84 13.90 -7.13 3.38
C ARG A 84 13.77 -8.19 2.30
N LYS A 85 14.22 -9.43 2.55
CA LYS A 85 14.34 -10.46 1.49
C LYS A 85 13.05 -11.23 1.22
N ARG A 86 12.24 -11.49 2.25
CA ARG A 86 11.16 -12.51 2.18
C ARG A 86 9.79 -11.96 2.55
N PHE A 87 9.70 -10.93 3.38
CA PHE A 87 8.40 -10.47 3.88
C PHE A 87 7.53 -9.86 2.77
N SER A 88 8.08 -9.10 1.83
CA SER A 88 7.32 -8.59 0.67
C SER A 88 6.70 -9.71 -0.18
N THR A 89 7.47 -10.78 -0.43
CA THR A 89 7.01 -11.97 -1.15
C THR A 89 5.94 -12.70 -0.35
N LEU A 90 6.15 -12.89 0.95
CA LEU A 90 5.16 -13.52 1.83
C LEU A 90 3.84 -12.73 1.82
N LEU A 91 3.91 -11.41 1.99
CA LEU A 91 2.76 -10.52 1.91
C LEU A 91 2.02 -10.69 0.58
N PHE A 92 2.75 -10.69 -0.54
CA PHE A 92 2.18 -10.89 -1.87
C PHE A 92 1.50 -12.27 -2.02
N VAL A 93 2.15 -13.35 -1.59
CA VAL A 93 1.61 -14.71 -1.70
C VAL A 93 0.33 -14.86 -0.88
N ILE A 94 0.30 -14.33 0.35
CA ILE A 94 -0.91 -14.39 1.19
C ILE A 94 -2.02 -13.55 0.54
N MET A 95 -1.72 -12.36 0.01
CA MET A 95 -2.70 -11.54 -0.75
C MET A 95 -3.28 -12.31 -1.92
N LEU A 96 -2.39 -12.90 -2.72
CA LEU A 96 -2.77 -13.60 -3.94
C LEU A 96 -3.63 -14.81 -3.63
N ALA A 97 -3.26 -15.61 -2.62
CA ALA A 97 -4.04 -16.76 -2.19
C ALA A 97 -5.49 -16.35 -1.82
N VAL A 98 -5.66 -15.27 -1.05
CA VAL A 98 -6.99 -14.76 -0.69
C VAL A 98 -7.76 -14.28 -1.92
N ILE A 99 -7.11 -13.53 -2.83
CA ILE A 99 -7.74 -13.04 -4.05
C ILE A 99 -8.23 -14.21 -4.92
N LEU A 100 -7.42 -15.26 -5.04
CA LEU A 100 -7.75 -16.45 -5.82
C LEU A 100 -8.87 -17.29 -5.20
N CYS A 101 -9.18 -17.14 -3.91
CA CYS A 101 -10.31 -17.81 -3.26
C CYS A 101 -11.68 -17.20 -3.62
N PHE A 102 -11.73 -15.92 -4.01
CA PHE A 102 -13.01 -15.23 -4.28
C PHE A 102 -13.88 -15.89 -5.36
N PRO A 103 -13.35 -16.30 -6.52
CA PRO A 103 -14.16 -16.95 -7.56
C PRO A 103 -14.81 -18.26 -7.11
N PHE A 104 -14.25 -18.92 -6.10
CA PHE A 104 -14.74 -20.20 -5.58
C PHE A 104 -15.73 -20.03 -4.43
N THR A 105 -15.81 -18.84 -3.82
CA THR A 105 -16.55 -18.60 -2.58
C THR A 105 -17.67 -17.58 -2.71
N LEU A 106 -17.63 -16.72 -3.74
CA LEU A 106 -18.62 -15.67 -3.94
C LEU A 106 -19.18 -15.67 -5.37
N PRO A 107 -20.49 -15.41 -5.55
CA PRO A 107 -21.06 -15.19 -6.87
C PRO A 107 -20.51 -13.90 -7.50
N THR A 108 -20.35 -13.88 -8.82
CA THR A 108 -19.74 -12.81 -9.64
C THR A 108 -20.15 -11.39 -9.22
N GLU A 109 -21.44 -11.17 -8.99
CA GLU A 109 -22.01 -9.87 -8.60
C GLU A 109 -21.58 -9.44 -7.19
N ALA A 110 -21.45 -10.40 -6.28
CA ALA A 110 -20.94 -10.18 -4.94
C ALA A 110 -19.42 -9.97 -4.92
N VAL A 111 -18.67 -10.52 -5.88
CA VAL A 111 -17.21 -10.33 -5.96
C VAL A 111 -16.88 -8.85 -6.14
N LEU A 112 -17.53 -8.11 -7.03
CA LEU A 112 -17.19 -6.69 -7.25
C LEU A 112 -17.48 -5.82 -6.03
N LYS A 113 -18.58 -6.06 -5.31
CA LYS A 113 -18.94 -5.28 -4.11
C LYS A 113 -18.17 -5.72 -2.86
N ASN A 114 -17.94 -7.03 -2.70
CA ASN A 114 -17.36 -7.61 -1.49
C ASN A 114 -15.85 -7.81 -1.58
N VAL A 115 -15.24 -7.97 -2.76
CA VAL A 115 -13.76 -8.05 -2.86
C VAL A 115 -13.14 -6.79 -2.29
N PHE A 116 -13.69 -5.61 -2.58
CA PHE A 116 -13.10 -4.40 -2.04
C PHE A 116 -13.26 -4.28 -0.53
N MET A 117 -14.43 -4.61 0.03
CA MET A 117 -14.58 -4.67 1.49
C MET A 117 -13.68 -5.75 2.09
N VAL A 118 -13.80 -7.01 1.67
CA VAL A 118 -13.06 -8.14 2.25
C VAL A 118 -11.54 -7.97 2.09
N VAL A 119 -11.06 -7.44 0.96
CA VAL A 119 -9.63 -7.13 0.79
C VAL A 119 -9.23 -5.92 1.63
N ALA A 120 -10.04 -4.87 1.73
CA ALA A 120 -9.72 -3.70 2.54
C ALA A 120 -9.74 -3.98 4.06
N THR A 121 -10.81 -4.57 4.61
CA THR A 121 -10.93 -4.91 6.04
C THR A 121 -10.23 -6.19 6.42
N GLY A 122 -10.41 -7.25 5.65
CA GLY A 122 -9.92 -8.58 6.01
C GLY A 122 -8.42 -8.72 5.81
N PHE A 123 -7.80 -7.84 5.02
CA PHE A 123 -6.43 -8.03 4.59
C PHE A 123 -5.56 -6.78 4.69
N ILE A 124 -5.92 -5.70 4.00
CA ILE A 124 -5.11 -4.47 3.98
C ILE A 124 -5.00 -3.90 5.40
N PHE A 125 -6.10 -3.82 6.14
CA PHE A 125 -6.08 -3.36 7.53
C PHE A 125 -5.15 -4.18 8.45
N PRO A 126 -5.31 -5.50 8.64
CA PRO A 126 -4.45 -6.25 9.56
C PRO A 126 -2.98 -6.25 9.13
N ILE A 127 -2.69 -6.36 7.83
CA ILE A 127 -1.29 -6.41 7.36
C ILE A 127 -0.59 -5.07 7.43
N LEU A 128 -1.27 -3.98 7.06
CA LEU A 128 -0.67 -2.66 7.20
C LEU A 128 -0.53 -2.26 8.67
N THR A 129 -1.42 -2.71 9.54
CA THR A 129 -1.26 -2.60 10.99
C THR A 129 -0.02 -3.36 11.45
N LEU A 130 0.17 -4.60 11.02
CA LEU A 130 1.36 -5.39 11.36
C LEU A 130 2.65 -4.71 10.87
N VAL A 131 2.66 -4.19 9.63
CA VAL A 131 3.78 -3.42 9.09
C VAL A 131 4.05 -2.19 9.96
N ALA A 132 3.02 -1.42 10.32
CA ALA A 132 3.16 -0.26 11.20
C ALA A 132 3.77 -0.64 12.56
N VAL A 133 3.28 -1.70 13.19
CA VAL A 133 3.81 -2.22 14.46
C VAL A 133 5.29 -2.58 14.35
N ILE A 134 5.70 -3.25 13.28
CA ILE A 134 7.11 -3.57 13.03
C ILE A 134 7.95 -2.28 12.96
N PHE A 135 7.49 -1.26 12.23
CA PHE A 135 8.21 0.01 12.14
C PHE A 135 8.22 0.78 13.47
N PHE A 136 7.15 0.75 14.26
CA PHE A 136 7.13 1.33 15.61
C PHE A 136 8.11 0.64 16.55
N TYR A 137 8.20 -0.69 16.49
CA TYR A 137 9.16 -1.44 17.28
C TYR A 137 10.61 -1.05 16.95
N ILE A 138 10.91 -0.84 15.67
CA ILE A 138 12.22 -0.35 15.23
C ILE A 138 12.44 1.07 15.77
N TRP A 139 11.46 1.96 15.65
CA TRP A 139 11.56 3.32 16.15
C TRP A 139 11.87 3.39 17.65
N VAL A 140 11.20 2.58 18.47
CA VAL A 140 11.45 2.51 19.92
C VAL A 140 12.87 2.04 20.24
N ARG A 141 13.41 1.11 19.44
CA ARG A 141 14.75 0.55 19.61
C ARG A 141 15.89 1.44 19.10
N LEU A 142 15.60 2.45 18.29
CA LEU A 142 16.61 3.40 17.83
C LEU A 142 16.96 4.38 18.96
N GLU A 143 18.25 4.66 19.11
CA GLU A 143 18.75 5.71 20.01
C GLU A 143 18.10 7.06 19.67
N PRO A 144 17.78 7.92 20.65
CA PRO A 144 17.16 9.22 20.43
C PRO A 144 17.90 10.11 19.42
N GLU A 145 19.23 10.01 19.38
CA GLU A 145 20.12 10.79 18.51
C GLU A 145 20.23 10.21 17.10
N ASN A 146 19.65 9.02 16.85
CA ASN A 146 19.74 8.40 15.55
C ASN A 146 18.97 9.23 14.51
N PRO A 147 19.63 9.73 13.44
CA PRO A 147 19.00 10.62 12.46
C PRO A 147 17.83 9.96 11.70
N ARG A 148 17.76 8.62 11.71
CA ARG A 148 16.67 7.86 11.06
C ARG A 148 15.41 7.78 11.90
N LYS A 149 15.47 8.10 13.20
CA LYS A 149 14.37 7.87 14.15
C LYS A 149 13.09 8.60 13.72
N THR A 150 13.21 9.86 13.30
CA THR A 150 12.09 10.65 12.78
C THR A 150 11.50 10.04 11.51
N SER A 151 12.33 9.63 10.56
CA SER A 151 11.86 9.02 9.30
C SER A 151 11.16 7.69 9.52
N VAL A 152 11.68 6.83 10.41
CA VAL A 152 11.04 5.55 10.77
C VAL A 152 9.70 5.79 11.45
N PHE A 153 9.61 6.76 12.36
CA PHE A 153 8.35 7.14 13.00
C PHE A 153 7.30 7.60 11.98
N LEU A 154 7.68 8.49 11.05
CA LEU A 154 6.78 8.99 10.01
C LEU A 154 6.27 7.86 9.12
N VAL A 155 7.14 6.92 8.74
CA VAL A 155 6.76 5.74 7.97
C VAL A 155 5.80 4.85 8.77
N ALA A 156 6.07 4.61 10.05
CA ALA A 156 5.19 3.83 10.93
C ALA A 156 3.80 4.47 11.05
N ALA A 157 3.77 5.78 11.32
CA ALA A 157 2.55 6.58 11.46
C ALA A 157 1.77 6.64 10.15
N ALA A 158 2.44 6.71 8.99
CA ALA A 158 1.79 6.67 7.70
C ALA A 158 1.13 5.32 7.43
N TRP A 159 1.82 4.21 7.69
CA TRP A 159 1.24 2.87 7.56
C TRP A 159 0.07 2.67 8.52
N LEU A 160 0.17 3.16 9.76
CA LEU A 160 -0.91 3.07 10.74
C LEU A 160 -2.13 3.91 10.33
N THR A 161 -1.91 5.16 9.92
CA THR A 161 -2.98 6.05 9.46
C THR A 161 -3.67 5.46 8.23
N TYR A 162 -2.89 4.95 7.27
CA TYR A 162 -3.44 4.34 6.08
C TYR A 162 -4.21 3.05 6.41
N SER A 163 -3.68 2.24 7.33
CA SER A 163 -4.37 1.07 7.85
C SER A 163 -5.71 1.46 8.50
N ALA A 164 -5.69 2.35 9.48
CA ALA A 164 -6.89 2.82 10.18
C ALA A 164 -7.93 3.41 9.23
N ALA A 165 -7.50 4.19 8.24
CA ALA A 165 -8.39 4.70 7.20
C ALA A 165 -9.08 3.55 6.44
N ASN A 166 -8.35 2.51 6.02
CA ASN A 166 -8.95 1.34 5.36
C ASN A 166 -9.85 0.53 6.30
N GLY A 167 -9.48 0.38 7.57
CA GLY A 167 -10.33 -0.26 8.59
C GLY A 167 -11.67 0.47 8.74
N ILE A 168 -11.63 1.77 9.03
CA ILE A 168 -12.83 2.61 9.19
C ILE A 168 -13.64 2.66 7.89
N GLY A 169 -12.99 2.90 6.75
CA GLY A 169 -13.65 3.02 5.45
C GLY A 169 -14.39 1.74 5.02
N SER A 170 -13.97 0.59 5.52
CA SER A 170 -14.65 -0.68 5.26
C SER A 170 -15.90 -0.91 6.12
N PHE A 171 -15.98 -0.31 7.33
CA PHE A 171 -17.19 -0.38 8.18
C PHE A 171 -18.22 0.68 7.83
N TYR A 172 -17.79 1.83 7.29
CA TYR A 172 -18.64 2.97 6.95
C TYR A 172 -18.76 3.21 5.43
N PHE A 173 -18.65 2.14 4.65
CA PHE A 173 -18.62 2.17 3.18
C PHE A 173 -19.90 2.79 2.60
N GLY A 174 -19.75 3.81 1.73
CA GLY A 174 -20.88 4.45 1.02
C GLY A 174 -21.62 5.52 1.82
N THR A 175 -21.01 6.06 2.88
CA THR A 175 -21.59 7.13 3.71
C THR A 175 -21.02 8.52 3.34
N ALA A 176 -21.58 9.59 3.91
CA ALA A 176 -21.10 10.97 3.72
C ALA A 176 -19.65 11.22 4.20
N PHE A 177 -18.98 10.23 4.80
CA PHE A 177 -17.63 10.33 5.34
C PHE A 177 -16.52 9.91 4.35
N ASP A 178 -16.86 9.58 3.10
CA ASP A 178 -15.88 9.21 2.07
C ASP A 178 -14.78 10.26 1.87
N TRP A 179 -15.10 11.56 1.99
CA TRP A 179 -14.11 12.63 1.88
C TRP A 179 -13.07 12.60 3.01
N ILE A 180 -13.46 12.19 4.22
CA ILE A 180 -12.55 12.03 5.37
C ILE A 180 -11.60 10.88 5.08
N PHE A 181 -12.13 9.75 4.59
CA PHE A 181 -11.33 8.60 4.19
C PHE A 181 -10.27 8.98 3.14
N TYR A 182 -10.66 9.66 2.07
CA TYR A 182 -9.72 10.08 1.03
C TYR A 182 -8.70 11.09 1.55
N THR A 183 -9.11 12.02 2.42
CA THR A 183 -8.20 13.00 3.04
C THR A 183 -7.16 12.31 3.91
N LEU A 184 -7.57 11.37 4.78
CA LEU A 184 -6.65 10.58 5.61
C LEU A 184 -5.70 9.75 4.75
N CYS A 185 -6.18 9.15 3.67
CA CYS A 185 -5.33 8.41 2.74
C CYS A 185 -4.29 9.32 2.07
N ILE A 186 -4.69 10.52 1.63
CA ILE A 186 -3.77 11.49 1.03
C ILE A 186 -2.71 11.92 2.04
N VAL A 187 -3.12 12.30 3.25
CA VAL A 187 -2.20 12.69 4.33
C VAL A 187 -1.24 11.54 4.64
N ALA A 188 -1.73 10.31 4.78
CA ALA A 188 -0.88 9.15 5.01
C ALA A 188 0.16 8.96 3.90
N PHE A 189 -0.21 9.10 2.63
CA PHE A 189 0.76 9.01 1.52
C PHE A 189 1.74 10.16 1.47
N LEU A 190 1.34 11.37 1.84
CA LEU A 190 2.25 12.51 1.95
C LEU A 190 3.24 12.35 3.10
N VAL A 191 2.78 11.84 4.25
CA VAL A 191 3.65 11.51 5.40
C VAL A 191 4.59 10.36 5.04
N LEU A 192 4.11 9.33 4.35
CA LEU A 192 4.93 8.23 3.86
C LEU A 192 6.01 8.76 2.90
N LEU A 193 5.62 9.63 1.96
CA LEU A 193 6.54 10.28 1.03
C LEU A 193 7.62 11.06 1.79
N TYR A 194 7.21 11.91 2.73
CA TYR A 194 8.12 12.72 3.54
C TYR A 194 9.08 11.86 4.36
N GLY A 195 8.59 10.81 5.01
CA GLY A 195 9.42 9.83 5.71
C GLY A 195 10.41 9.14 4.78
N MET A 196 9.99 8.75 3.56
CA MET A 196 10.86 8.11 2.58
C MET A 196 11.88 9.07 1.91
N THR A 197 11.54 10.34 1.75
CA THR A 197 12.46 11.35 1.19
C THR A 197 13.49 11.81 2.21
N LEU A 198 13.09 11.99 3.47
CA LEU A 198 14.00 12.21 4.60
C LEU A 198 14.85 10.98 4.90
N GLY A 199 14.35 9.78 4.62
CA GLY A 199 15.08 8.52 4.76
C GLY A 199 16.32 8.39 3.85
N LYS A 200 16.65 9.37 3.02
CA LYS A 200 17.87 9.36 2.20
C LYS A 200 19.07 9.87 2.98
N ALA A 201 19.93 8.94 3.42
CA ALA A 201 21.40 8.96 3.29
C ALA A 201 22.09 8.22 4.45
N THR A 202 22.05 6.88 4.48
CA THR A 202 23.17 6.08 5.04
C THR A 202 22.95 4.62 4.67
N GLY A 203 23.54 4.17 3.56
CA GLY A 203 23.48 2.77 3.14
C GLY A 203 23.68 2.59 1.65
N HIS A 204 24.51 3.41 1.01
CA HIS A 204 25.97 3.39 1.09
C HIS A 204 26.49 4.82 1.20
#